data_AF-A0A845DG56-F1
#
_entry.id   AF-A0A845DG56-F1
#
_cell.length_a   1.000
_cell.length_b   1.000
_cell.length_c   1.000
_cell.angle_alpha   90.00
_cell.angle_beta   90.00
_cell.angle_gamma   90.00
#
_symmetry.space_group_name_H-M   'P 1'
#
loop_
_entity.id
_entity.type
_entity.pdbx_description
1 polymer ?
#
loop_
_entity_poly.entity_id
_entity_poly.type
_entity_poly.pdbx_seq_one_letter_code
_entity_poly.pdbx_strand_id
1 'polypeptide(L)'
;MELDELVHAYAVSVHKSQGSEFPAVVIPLLTSHYKLLQRNLLYTAVTRAKRLVVLVGQPRAIGIAVDNDDVARRYSGLTERLRRAPEWETFA
;
A
#
# COMPACT_ATOMS: atom_id res chain seq x y z
N MET A 1 -3.12 -21.96 -19.28
CA MET A 1 -3.35 -21.59 -17.87
C MET A 1 -3.69 -22.87 -17.16
N GLU A 2 -2.81 -23.31 -16.27
CA GLU A 2 -3.04 -24.49 -15.45
C GLU A 2 -4.04 -24.11 -14.35
N LEU A 3 -5.02 -24.98 -14.05
CA LEU A 3 -6.08 -24.66 -13.09
C LEU A 3 -5.51 -24.41 -11.68
N ASP A 4 -4.33 -24.96 -11.42
CA ASP A 4 -3.61 -24.94 -10.15
C ASP A 4 -3.04 -23.55 -9.79
N GLU A 5 -2.97 -22.65 -10.78
CA GLU A 5 -2.53 -21.26 -10.59
C GLU A 5 -3.66 -20.33 -10.12
N LEU A 6 -4.92 -20.79 -10.16
CA LEU A 6 -6.07 -20.00 -9.74
C LEU A 6 -6.28 -20.05 -8.23
N VAL A 7 -6.47 -18.88 -7.63
CA VAL A 7 -6.78 -18.74 -6.20
C VAL A 7 -8.10 -18.00 -6.01
N HIS A 8 -8.82 -18.31 -4.93
CA HIS A 8 -10.03 -17.57 -4.58
C HIS A 8 -9.75 -16.09 -4.37
N ALA A 9 -10.66 -15.24 -4.88
CA ALA A 9 -10.55 -13.79 -4.84
C ALA A 9 -11.72 -13.11 -4.09
N TYR A 10 -12.41 -13.82 -3.20
CA TYR A 10 -13.44 -13.23 -2.33
C TYR A 10 -12.89 -12.10 -1.46
N ALA A 11 -11.64 -12.23 -1.04
CA ALA A 11 -10.86 -11.18 -0.42
C ALA A 11 -9.45 -11.20 -1.04
N VAL A 12 -8.90 -10.02 -1.28
CA VAL A 12 -7.58 -9.84 -1.90
C VAL A 12 -6.75 -8.94 -1.01
N SER A 13 -5.46 -9.24 -0.87
CA SER A 13 -4.56 -8.37 -0.11
C SER A 13 -4.36 -7.03 -0.82
N VAL A 14 -4.10 -5.97 -0.06
CA VAL A 14 -3.85 -4.63 -0.60
C VAL A 14 -2.73 -4.67 -1.65
N HIS A 15 -1.67 -5.44 -1.39
CA HIS A 15 -0.56 -5.65 -2.33
C HIS A 15 -1.00 -6.27 -3.66
N LYS A 16 -1.83 -7.32 -3.63
CA LYS A 16 -2.35 -7.96 -4.85
C LYS A 16 -3.33 -7.06 -5.63
N SER A 17 -3.92 -6.07 -4.97
CA SER A 17 -4.82 -5.10 -5.59
C SER A 17 -4.12 -3.85 -6.17
N GLN A 18 -2.79 -3.76 -6.08
CA GLN A 18 -2.05 -2.61 -6.59
C GLN A 18 -2.29 -2.41 -8.09
N GLY A 19 -2.58 -1.18 -8.50
CA GLY A 19 -2.93 -0.84 -9.89
C GLY A 19 -4.38 -1.15 -10.28
N SER A 20 -5.16 -1.82 -9.42
CA SER A 20 -6.60 -2.08 -9.64
C SER A 20 -7.47 -1.12 -8.82
N GLU A 21 -8.69 -0.85 -9.28
CA GLU A 21 -9.66 -0.01 -8.55
C GLU A 21 -11.06 -0.60 -8.62
N PHE A 22 -11.85 -0.42 -7.57
CA PHE A 22 -13.17 -1.01 -7.39
C PHE A 22 -14.20 0.06 -7.03
N PRO A 23 -15.49 -0.08 -7.43
CA PRO A 23 -16.53 0.87 -7.06
C PRO A 23 -16.65 1.09 -5.54
N ALA A 24 -16.54 0.02 -4.76
CA ALA A 24 -16.55 0.04 -3.30
C ALA A 24 -15.51 -0.94 -2.75
N VAL A 25 -14.88 -0.60 -1.61
CA VAL A 25 -13.90 -1.45 -0.92
C VAL A 25 -14.26 -1.54 0.56
N VAL A 26 -14.22 -2.76 1.09
CA VAL A 26 -14.36 -3.04 2.53
C VAL A 26 -12.99 -3.42 3.08
N ILE A 27 -12.52 -2.70 4.10
CA ILE A 27 -11.17 -2.85 4.66
C ILE A 27 -11.29 -3.29 6.13
N PRO A 28 -10.94 -4.54 6.47
CA PRO A 28 -10.86 -4.97 7.85
C PRO A 28 -9.60 -4.41 8.52
N LEU A 29 -9.77 -3.75 9.68
CA LEU A 29 -8.69 -3.16 10.48
C LEU A 29 -8.74 -3.68 11.93
N LEU A 30 -7.88 -4.65 12.22
CA LEU A 30 -7.83 -5.34 13.51
C LEU A 30 -6.45 -5.14 14.13
N THR A 31 -6.41 -4.98 15.46
CA THR A 31 -5.14 -4.87 16.21
C THR A 31 -4.29 -6.14 16.15
N SER A 32 -4.87 -7.31 15.84
CA SER A 32 -4.15 -8.56 15.59
C SER A 32 -3.18 -8.47 14.39
N HIS A 33 -3.41 -7.55 13.46
CA HIS A 33 -2.55 -7.30 12.30
C HIS A 33 -1.60 -6.13 12.51
N TYR A 34 -1.18 -5.88 13.76
CA TYR A 34 -0.38 -4.71 14.16
C TYR A 34 0.78 -4.37 13.21
N LYS A 35 1.54 -5.37 12.74
CA LYS A 35 2.68 -5.17 11.81
C LYS A 35 2.29 -4.57 10.45
N LEU A 36 1.03 -4.73 10.04
CA LEU A 36 0.48 -4.22 8.79
C LEU A 36 -0.26 -2.89 8.98
N LEU A 37 -0.43 -2.41 10.22
CA LEU A 37 -1.06 -1.12 10.51
C LEU A 37 -0.05 0.00 10.23
N GLN A 38 0.19 0.28 8.95
CA GLN A 38 1.07 1.34 8.46
C GLN A 38 0.27 2.33 7.61
N ARG A 39 0.63 3.62 7.69
CA ARG A 39 -0.10 4.72 7.01
C ARG A 39 -0.14 4.52 5.50
N ASN A 40 0.98 4.12 4.91
CA ASN A 40 1.09 3.87 3.46
C ASN A 40 0.20 2.69 3.00
N LEU A 41 0.09 1.62 3.79
CA LEU A 41 -0.73 0.47 3.45
C LEU A 41 -2.21 0.83 3.53
N LEU A 42 -2.63 1.52 4.60
CA LEU A 42 -4.00 2.00 4.75
C LEU A 42 -4.36 2.99 3.62
N TYR A 43 -3.48 3.95 3.33
CA TYR A 43 -3.66 4.88 2.20
C TYR A 43 -3.83 4.15 0.87
N THR A 44 -2.97 3.14 0.61
CA THR A 44 -3.07 2.34 -0.62
C THR A 44 -4.40 1.61 -0.70
N ALA A 45 -4.87 1.01 0.40
CA ALA A 45 -6.15 0.31 0.48
C ALA A 45 -7.33 1.26 0.22
N VAL A 46 -7.32 2.46 0.82
CA VAL A 46 -8.34 3.50 0.62
C VAL A 46 -8.41 3.94 -0.84
N THR A 47 -7.26 4.17 -1.49
CA THR A 47 -7.22 4.58 -2.90
C THR A 47 -7.66 3.49 -3.88
N ARG A 48 -7.88 2.24 -3.43
CA ARG A 48 -8.48 1.21 -4.29
C ARG A 48 -9.98 1.45 -4.52
N ALA A 49 -10.64 2.27 -3.71
CA ALA A 49 -12.06 2.56 -3.85
C ALA A 49 -12.32 3.80 -4.72
N LYS A 50 -13.26 3.69 -5.67
CA LYS A 50 -13.69 4.81 -6.51
C LYS A 50 -14.80 5.66 -5.89
N ARG A 51 -15.69 5.05 -5.09
CA ARG A 51 -16.91 5.72 -4.61
C ARG A 51 -17.15 5.53 -3.11
N LEU A 52 -16.85 4.35 -2.56
CA LEU A 52 -17.16 4.02 -1.18
C LEU A 52 -16.03 3.22 -0.52
N VAL A 53 -15.63 3.67 0.67
CA VAL A 53 -14.76 2.91 1.57
C VAL A 53 -15.55 2.56 2.82
N VAL A 54 -15.54 1.29 3.21
CA VAL A 54 -16.09 0.82 4.47
C VAL A 54 -14.95 0.27 5.31
N LEU A 55 -14.64 0.93 6.43
CA LEU A 55 -13.67 0.44 7.40
C LEU A 55 -14.40 -0.41 8.44
N VAL A 56 -13.98 -1.66 8.61
CA VAL A 56 -14.57 -2.59 9.58
C VAL A 56 -13.53 -2.96 10.61
N GLY A 57 -13.75 -2.59 11.88
CA GLY A 57 -12.83 -2.97 12.94
C GLY A 57 -12.77 -1.97 14.08
N GLN A 58 -11.61 -1.89 14.72
CA GLN A 58 -11.43 -1.14 15.97
C GLN A 58 -10.92 0.28 15.69
N PRO A 59 -11.51 1.33 16.29
CA PRO A 59 -10.99 2.70 16.19
C PRO A 59 -9.50 2.81 16.57
N ARG A 60 -9.06 2.00 17.55
CA ARG A 60 -7.66 1.92 17.94
C ARG A 60 -6.74 1.42 16.81
N ALA A 61 -7.18 0.44 16.02
CA ALA A 61 -6.39 -0.06 14.89
C ALA A 61 -6.25 1.01 13.79
N ILE A 62 -7.29 1.82 13.59
CA ILE A 62 -7.25 2.97 12.69
C ILE A 62 -6.24 4.00 13.20
N GLY A 63 -6.30 4.37 14.48
CA GLY A 63 -5.35 5.31 15.08
C GLY A 63 -3.90 4.85 14.91
N ILE A 64 -3.60 3.59 15.26
CA ILE A 64 -2.26 3.01 15.07
C ILE A 64 -1.82 3.10 13.59
N ALA A 65 -2.70 2.72 12.65
CA ALA A 65 -2.35 2.75 11.23
C ALA A 65 -2.11 4.17 10.70
N VAL A 66 -2.90 5.14 11.16
CA VAL A 66 -2.76 6.55 10.76
C VAL A 66 -1.51 7.16 11.38
N ASP A 67 -1.19 6.86 12.63
CA ASP A 67 -0.03 7.43 13.33
C ASP A 67 1.29 6.77 12.93
N ASN A 68 1.25 5.52 12.44
CA ASN A 68 2.43 4.79 12.00
C ASN A 68 2.90 5.24 10.62
N ASP A 69 3.67 6.32 10.59
CA ASP A 69 4.37 6.84 9.41
C ASP A 69 5.80 6.33 9.27
N ASP A 70 6.13 5.23 9.95
CA ASP A 70 7.44 4.59 9.88
C ASP A 70 7.62 3.96 8.49
N VAL A 71 7.95 4.82 7.52
CA VAL A 71 8.37 4.42 6.18
C VAL A 71 9.68 3.69 6.38
N ALA A 72 9.61 2.35 6.34
CA ALA A 72 10.78 1.49 6.44
C ALA A 72 11.93 2.09 5.63
N ARG A 73 13.01 2.47 6.31
CA ARG A 73 14.17 3.10 5.67
C ARG A 73 14.60 2.24 4.49
N ARG A 74 14.41 2.76 3.28
CA ARG A 74 14.78 2.05 2.07
C ARG A 74 16.27 2.28 1.82
N TYR A 75 17.08 1.28 2.15
CA TYR A 75 18.49 1.26 1.79
C TYR A 75 18.61 1.04 0.27
N SER A 76 18.80 2.12 -0.47
CA SER A 76 18.98 2.13 -1.93
C SER A 76 20.11 3.07 -2.31
N GLY A 77 21.02 2.59 -3.18
CA GLY A 77 22.07 3.43 -3.76
C GLY A 77 21.61 4.35 -4.88
N LEU A 78 20.33 4.30 -5.27
CA LEU A 78 19.80 5.06 -6.41
C LEU A 78 19.93 6.57 -6.20
N THR A 79 19.58 7.07 -5.01
CA THR A 79 19.68 8.50 -4.70
C THR A 79 21.11 9.01 -4.83
N GLU A 80 22.08 8.23 -4.34
CA GLU A 80 23.50 8.57 -4.44
C GLU A 80 23.97 8.56 -5.89
N ARG A 81 23.56 7.57 -6.69
CA ARG A 81 23.91 7.48 -8.12
C ARG A 81 23.34 8.64 -8.93
N LEU A 82 22.10 9.05 -8.68
CA LEU A 82 21.48 10.20 -9.35
C LEU A 82 22.20 11.51 -9.00
N ARG A 83 22.66 11.67 -7.75
CA ARG A 83 23.44 12.84 -7.33
C ARG A 83 24.86 12.88 -7.90
N ARG A 84 25.43 11.73 -8.25
CA ARG A 84 26.75 11.61 -8.89
C ARG A 84 26.69 11.67 -10.41
N ALA A 85 25.51 11.64 -11.02
CA ALA A 85 25.39 11.77 -12.46
C ALA A 85 25.91 13.16 -12.87
N PRO A 86 26.92 13.25 -13.75
CA PRO A 86 27.51 14.54 -14.13
C PRO A 86 26.52 15.39 -14.94
N GLU A 87 26.52 16.71 -14.70
CA GLU A 87 25.53 17.72 -15.18
C GLU A 87 25.42 17.92 -16.71
N TRP A 88 26.05 17.07 -17.53
CA TRP A 88 26.25 17.33 -18.96
C TRP A 88 25.04 17.06 -19.89
N GLU A 89 23.86 16.72 -19.38
CA GLU A 89 22.61 16.71 -20.16
C GLU A 89 21.83 18.04 -20.11
N THR A 90 22.34 19.07 -19.41
CA THR A 90 21.66 20.39 -19.28
C THR A 90 21.83 21.30 -20.52
N PHE A 91 22.52 20.85 -21.57
CA PHE A 91 22.67 21.59 -22.83
C PHE A 91 22.19 20.76 -24.03
N ALA A 92 20.87 20.70 -24.19
CA ALA A 92 20.21 20.61 -25.49
C ALA A 92 19.43 21.92 -25.71
#